data_AF-A0A317KZW9-F1
#
_entry.id   AF-A0A317KZW9-F1
#
_cell.length_a   1.000
_cell.length_b   1.000
_cell.length_c   1.000
_cell.angle_alpha   90.00
_cell.angle_beta   90.00
_cell.angle_gamma   90.00
#
_symmetry.space_group_name_H-M   'P 1'
#
loop_
_entity.id
_entity.type
_entity.pdbx_description
1 polymer ?
#
loop_
_entity_poly.entity_id
_entity_poly.type
_entity_poly.pdbx_seq_one_letter_code
_entity_poly.pdbx_strand_id
1 'polypeptide(L)'
;MVKRIEIQTFLSYLGEGISEPALVIGDDFNKYILKTQKVRRNGKTEEFNCMFLNEFLSFKIAEYLSVPIPEVAIANISQDLIENDSTITFVHKFNEGDYFASSEIKDKEENLMENYRDQLRMGRPYTIRSWNKFFEDITNPMDLPNIIAFDLLISNFDRYDNAGNLLVANPMNERKIFTIDHGHAFFGPVWNTWKINQLRQASLTKEYVEYFVNFILNQNNNGDANNPKLFANGFGEVFRAIENYVDLNNLSEHSFMDIVAHIENIDGDTIDEWFLEIPDTWFVDKLNQIAYYKRFLMEQKNIIRYILQEMAYRRAFSNYRGGALEWKERKQTGTV
;
A
#
# COMPACT_ATOMS: atom_id res chain seq x y z
N MET A 1 5.89 -3.30 19.89
CA MET A 1 6.77 -4.45 19.63
C MET A 1 6.02 -5.39 18.70
N VAL A 2 6.55 -5.66 17.52
CA VAL A 2 5.93 -6.52 16.51
C VAL A 2 6.06 -7.97 16.95
N LYS A 3 5.00 -8.73 16.68
CA LYS A 3 4.91 -10.13 17.04
C LYS A 3 5.92 -10.96 16.25
N ARG A 4 6.57 -11.91 16.92
CA ARG A 4 7.32 -13.00 16.30
C ARG A 4 6.58 -14.30 16.57
N ILE A 5 6.42 -15.12 15.52
CA ILE A 5 5.71 -16.40 15.60
C ILE A 5 6.53 -17.49 14.92
N GLU A 6 6.42 -18.71 15.43
CA GLU A 6 6.88 -19.92 14.73
C GLU A 6 5.73 -20.48 13.90
N ILE A 7 5.97 -20.81 12.63
CA ILE A 7 4.95 -21.43 11.79
C ILE A 7 4.80 -22.90 12.18
N GLN A 8 3.58 -23.32 12.52
CA GLN A 8 3.27 -24.71 12.83
C GLN A 8 2.76 -25.48 11.62
N THR A 9 1.99 -24.85 10.73
CA THR A 9 1.43 -25.54 9.58
C THR A 9 1.05 -24.60 8.43
N PHE A 10 1.13 -25.12 7.21
CA PHE A 10 0.60 -24.51 5.99
C PHE A 10 -0.81 -25.07 5.73
N LEU A 11 -1.81 -24.20 5.67
CA LEU A 11 -3.21 -24.60 5.45
C LEU A 11 -3.55 -24.63 3.96
N SER A 12 -3.16 -23.61 3.22
CA SER A 12 -3.45 -23.49 1.79
C SER A 12 -2.53 -22.48 1.12
N TYR A 13 -2.29 -22.66 -0.17
CA TYR A 13 -1.59 -21.68 -1.00
C TYR A 13 -2.63 -20.94 -1.82
N LEU A 14 -2.69 -19.62 -1.66
CA LEU A 14 -3.83 -18.83 -2.10
C LEU A 14 -3.81 -18.59 -3.61
N GLY A 15 -2.68 -18.76 -4.29
CA GLY A 15 -2.57 -18.67 -5.76
C GLY A 15 -2.94 -17.31 -6.38
N GLU A 16 -3.40 -16.36 -5.56
CA GLU A 16 -3.81 -15.01 -5.95
C GLU A 16 -2.67 -14.01 -5.74
N GLY A 17 -2.39 -13.23 -6.77
CA GLY A 17 -1.29 -12.27 -6.77
C GLY A 17 0.02 -12.85 -7.29
N ILE A 18 0.96 -11.97 -7.61
CA ILE A 18 2.22 -12.31 -8.29
C ILE A 18 3.16 -13.14 -7.39
N SER A 19 3.01 -13.02 -6.06
CA SER A 19 3.84 -13.68 -5.05
C SER A 19 3.22 -14.96 -4.45
N GLU A 20 2.07 -15.45 -4.93
CA GLU A 20 1.46 -16.71 -4.49
C GLU A 20 1.50 -16.94 -2.94
N PRO A 21 0.88 -16.06 -2.13
CA PRO A 21 0.95 -16.12 -0.68
C PRO A 21 0.33 -17.40 -0.11
N ALA A 22 0.73 -17.76 1.11
CA ALA A 22 0.22 -18.93 1.82
C ALA A 22 -0.59 -18.53 3.06
N LEU A 23 -1.64 -19.29 3.36
CA LEU A 23 -2.33 -19.24 4.64
C LEU A 23 -1.66 -20.23 5.60
N VAL A 24 -1.21 -19.75 6.75
CA VAL A 24 -0.48 -20.54 7.75
C VAL A 24 -1.07 -20.38 9.15
N ILE A 25 -0.75 -21.30 10.06
CA ILE A 25 -1.04 -21.19 11.49
C ILE A 25 0.26 -20.98 12.25
N GLY A 26 0.28 -19.97 13.13
CA GLY A 26 1.38 -19.72 14.07
C GLY A 26 1.27 -20.58 15.34
N ASP A 27 2.35 -20.62 16.12
CA ASP A 27 2.42 -21.25 17.45
C ASP A 27 1.45 -20.70 18.50
N ASP A 28 0.90 -19.52 18.21
CA ASP A 28 -0.16 -18.86 18.95
C ASP A 28 -1.58 -19.27 18.51
N PHE A 29 -1.69 -20.23 17.59
CA PHE A 29 -2.92 -20.75 17.00
C PHE A 29 -3.74 -19.75 16.16
N ASN A 30 -3.16 -18.60 15.82
CA ASN A 30 -3.79 -17.65 14.90
C ASN A 30 -3.40 -17.92 13.45
N LYS A 31 -4.24 -17.45 12.52
CA LYS A 31 -4.02 -17.59 11.08
C LYS A 31 -3.37 -16.35 10.48
N TYR A 32 -2.43 -16.58 9.58
CA TYR A 32 -1.66 -15.53 8.94
C TYR A 32 -1.53 -15.76 7.43
N ILE A 33 -1.50 -14.65 6.69
CA ILE A 33 -1.12 -14.60 5.28
C ILE A 33 0.40 -14.39 5.21
N LEU A 34 1.11 -15.45 4.85
CA LEU A 34 2.55 -15.49 4.67
C LEU A 34 2.92 -15.08 3.24
N LYS A 35 3.78 -14.07 3.10
CA LYS A 35 4.24 -13.57 1.81
C LYS A 35 5.59 -14.19 1.44
N THR A 36 5.90 -14.28 0.14
CA THR A 36 7.24 -14.67 -0.36
C THR A 36 7.80 -13.61 -1.30
N GLN A 37 9.11 -13.40 -1.27
CA GLN A 37 9.82 -12.50 -2.19
C GLN A 37 10.14 -13.16 -3.54
N LYS A 38 9.89 -14.46 -3.68
CA LYS A 38 10.18 -15.22 -4.91
C LYS A 38 8.96 -15.26 -5.80
N VAL A 39 9.05 -14.61 -6.95
CA VAL A 39 7.97 -14.44 -7.91
C VAL A 39 8.26 -15.18 -9.19
N ARG A 40 7.25 -15.81 -9.81
CA ARG A 40 7.36 -16.39 -11.14
C ARG A 40 6.79 -15.45 -12.19
N ARG A 41 7.61 -15.06 -13.16
CA ARG A 41 7.20 -14.25 -14.32
C ARG A 41 7.80 -14.81 -15.60
N ASN A 42 6.95 -15.10 -16.59
CA ASN A 42 7.37 -15.63 -17.90
C ASN A 42 8.30 -16.86 -17.80
N GLY A 43 8.04 -17.76 -16.85
CA GLY A 43 8.86 -18.96 -16.62
C GLY A 43 10.20 -18.72 -15.92
N LYS A 44 10.52 -17.47 -15.53
CA LYS A 44 11.71 -17.13 -14.73
C LYS A 44 11.30 -16.79 -13.30
N THR A 45 12.19 -17.11 -12.36
CA THR A 45 12.04 -16.67 -10.97
C THR A 45 12.72 -15.31 -10.83
N GLU A 46 11.96 -14.31 -10.40
CA GLU A 46 12.44 -12.98 -10.03
C GLU A 46 12.37 -12.84 -8.50
N GLU A 47 13.28 -12.06 -7.92
CA GLU A 47 13.34 -11.84 -6.47
C GLU A 47 13.01 -10.39 -6.14
N PHE A 48 11.95 -10.21 -5.37
CA PHE A 48 11.43 -8.95 -4.88
C PHE A 48 12.09 -8.60 -3.53
N ASN A 49 13.41 -8.39 -3.59
CA ASN A 49 14.29 -8.30 -2.41
C ASN A 49 14.04 -7.10 -1.47
N CYS A 50 13.18 -6.15 -1.80
CA CYS A 50 12.71 -5.10 -0.88
C CYS A 50 11.28 -5.31 -0.37
N MET A 51 10.56 -6.33 -0.85
CA MET A 51 9.13 -6.46 -0.58
C MET A 51 8.82 -6.52 0.92
N PHE A 52 9.53 -7.33 1.69
CA PHE A 52 9.27 -7.42 3.15
C PHE A 52 9.60 -6.13 3.89
N LEU A 53 10.70 -5.47 3.53
CA LEU A 53 11.05 -4.14 4.03
C LEU A 53 9.92 -3.13 3.74
N ASN A 54 9.43 -3.11 2.50
CA ASN A 54 8.35 -2.23 2.07
C ASN A 54 7.06 -2.49 2.85
N GLU A 55 6.64 -3.76 2.96
CA GLU A 55 5.43 -4.16 3.69
C GLU A 55 5.49 -3.73 5.15
N PHE A 56 6.59 -4.04 5.83
CA PHE A 56 6.74 -3.74 7.25
C PHE A 56 6.86 -2.25 7.53
N LEU A 57 7.65 -1.52 6.74
CA LEU A 57 7.75 -0.07 6.90
C LEU A 57 6.42 0.62 6.62
N SER A 58 5.67 0.16 5.61
CA SER A 58 4.33 0.66 5.31
C SER A 58 3.36 0.37 6.46
N PHE A 59 3.45 -0.79 7.09
CA PHE A 59 2.69 -1.11 8.30
C PHE A 59 2.97 -0.15 9.45
N LYS A 60 4.24 0.12 9.75
CA LYS A 60 4.60 1.08 10.81
C LYS A 60 4.09 2.49 10.54
N ILE A 61 4.16 2.94 9.29
CA ILE A 61 3.62 4.24 8.87
C ILE A 61 2.09 4.24 8.97
N ALA A 62 1.41 3.17 8.52
CA ALA A 62 -0.03 3.04 8.58
C ALA A 62 -0.56 3.03 10.03
N GLU A 63 0.09 2.29 10.94
CA GLU A 63 -0.22 2.33 12.38
C GLU A 63 -0.10 3.75 12.93
N TYR A 64 1.02 4.42 12.66
CA TYR A 64 1.24 5.80 13.10
C TYR A 64 0.15 6.75 12.59
N LEU A 65 -0.26 6.60 11.33
CA LEU A 65 -1.28 7.42 10.68
C LEU A 65 -2.73 6.97 10.96
N SER A 66 -2.93 5.90 11.73
CA SER A 66 -4.25 5.29 11.94
C SER A 66 -4.96 4.88 10.64
N VAL A 67 -4.20 4.43 9.64
CA VAL A 67 -4.72 3.85 8.41
C VAL A 67 -5.08 2.39 8.67
N PRO A 68 -6.29 1.92 8.29
CA PRO A 68 -6.72 0.56 8.61
C PRO A 68 -5.91 -0.46 7.83
N ILE A 69 -5.15 -1.29 8.54
CA ILE A 69 -4.26 -2.33 8.01
C ILE A 69 -4.31 -3.57 8.94
N PRO A 70 -4.12 -4.80 8.45
CA PRO A 70 -4.00 -5.96 9.33
C PRO A 70 -2.76 -5.89 10.21
N GLU A 71 -2.86 -6.46 11.40
CA GLU A 71 -1.71 -6.71 12.28
C GLU A 71 -0.64 -7.56 11.60
N VAL A 72 0.63 -7.22 11.81
CA VAL A 72 1.78 -7.89 11.19
C VAL A 72 2.55 -8.76 12.19
N ALA A 73 3.13 -9.84 11.69
CA ALA A 73 4.08 -10.68 12.40
C ALA A 73 5.32 -10.96 11.55
N ILE A 74 6.45 -11.18 12.22
CA ILE A 74 7.62 -11.81 11.64
C ILE A 74 7.47 -13.31 11.91
N ALA A 75 7.25 -14.08 10.85
CA ALA A 75 6.97 -15.50 10.94
C ALA A 75 8.23 -16.31 10.56
N ASN A 76 8.69 -17.16 11.46
CA ASN A 76 9.80 -18.05 11.20
C ASN A 76 9.32 -19.38 10.61
N ILE A 77 9.97 -19.84 9.55
CA ILE A 77 9.88 -21.21 9.05
C ILE A 77 11.12 -21.95 9.56
N SER A 78 10.91 -22.93 10.42
CA SER A 78 11.98 -23.78 10.93
C SER A 78 12.41 -24.86 9.93
N GLN A 79 13.66 -25.31 10.03
CA GLN A 79 14.17 -26.44 9.26
C GLN A 79 13.34 -27.72 9.51
N ASP A 80 12.94 -27.98 10.75
CA ASP A 80 12.12 -29.14 11.11
C ASP A 80 10.79 -29.17 10.35
N LEU A 81 10.14 -28.00 10.14
CA LEU A 81 8.90 -27.93 9.37
C LEU A 81 9.13 -28.32 7.91
N ILE A 82 10.23 -27.85 7.31
CA ILE A 82 10.59 -28.14 5.92
C ILE A 82 10.95 -29.61 5.72
N GLU A 83 11.64 -30.22 6.69
CA GLU A 83 12.01 -31.64 6.64
C GLU A 83 10.78 -32.55 6.73
N ASN A 84 9.76 -32.14 7.48
CA ASN A 84 8.49 -32.86 7.59
C ASN A 84 7.58 -32.67 6.36
N ASP A 85 7.66 -31.52 5.69
CA ASP A 85 6.93 -31.26 4.43
C ASP A 85 7.80 -30.55 3.38
N SER A 86 8.47 -31.37 2.58
CA SER A 86 9.33 -30.89 1.50
C SER A 86 8.60 -30.12 0.39
N THR A 87 7.26 -30.19 0.31
CA THR A 87 6.49 -29.46 -0.71
C THR A 87 6.56 -27.94 -0.51
N ILE A 88 6.70 -27.50 0.75
CA ILE A 88 6.94 -26.10 1.15
C ILE A 88 8.07 -25.48 0.33
N THR A 89 9.18 -26.22 0.16
CA THR A 89 10.35 -25.78 -0.59
C THR A 89 10.25 -26.11 -2.08
N PHE A 90 9.91 -27.35 -2.44
CA PHE A 90 10.00 -27.81 -3.83
C PHE A 90 8.88 -27.28 -4.72
N VAL A 91 7.69 -27.09 -4.15
CA VAL A 91 6.52 -26.59 -4.87
C VAL A 91 6.37 -25.10 -4.62
N HIS A 92 6.32 -24.70 -3.34
CA HIS A 92 5.89 -23.36 -2.94
C HIS A 92 7.04 -22.37 -2.66
N LYS A 93 8.29 -22.84 -2.76
CA LYS A 93 9.52 -22.02 -2.73
C LYS A 93 9.76 -21.25 -1.44
N PHE A 94 9.10 -21.62 -0.36
CA PHE A 94 9.45 -21.19 0.98
C PHE A 94 10.68 -21.97 1.45
N ASN A 95 11.59 -21.32 2.16
CA ASN A 95 12.81 -21.91 2.72
C ASN A 95 12.90 -21.50 4.18
N GLU A 96 13.82 -22.07 4.94
CA GLU A 96 14.03 -21.71 6.34
C GLU A 96 14.30 -20.19 6.47
N GLY A 97 13.76 -19.56 7.52
CA GLY A 97 14.05 -18.17 7.88
C GLY A 97 12.82 -17.33 8.21
N ASP A 98 13.05 -16.02 8.34
CA ASP A 98 12.06 -15.02 8.73
C ASP A 98 11.32 -14.44 7.51
N TYR A 99 10.00 -14.50 7.55
CA TYR A 99 9.10 -14.01 6.51
C TYR A 99 8.16 -12.94 7.05
N PHE A 100 7.72 -12.04 6.17
CA PHE A 100 6.61 -11.15 6.47
C PHE A 100 5.30 -11.92 6.49
N ALA A 101 4.53 -11.75 7.55
CA ALA A 101 3.19 -12.28 7.68
C ALA A 101 2.22 -11.19 8.14
N SER A 102 0.99 -11.23 7.64
CA SER A 102 -0.11 -10.38 8.10
C SER A 102 -1.22 -11.25 8.66
N SER A 103 -1.93 -10.77 9.67
CA SER A 103 -3.05 -11.50 10.26
C SER A 103 -4.14 -11.70 9.22
N GLU A 104 -4.74 -12.89 9.19
CA GLU A 104 -5.88 -13.11 8.32
C GLU A 104 -7.06 -12.27 8.78
N ILE A 105 -7.54 -11.38 7.91
CA ILE A 105 -8.84 -10.73 8.08
C ILE A 105 -9.93 -11.79 7.87
N LYS A 106 -10.81 -11.97 8.86
CA LYS A 106 -11.98 -12.87 8.79
C LYS A 106 -13.15 -12.18 8.11
N ASP A 107 -14.11 -12.98 7.62
CA ASP A 107 -15.36 -12.48 7.03
C ASP A 107 -15.11 -11.46 5.90
N LYS A 108 -14.06 -11.72 5.11
CA LYS A 108 -13.73 -10.97 3.90
C LYS A 108 -14.88 -11.12 2.92
N GLU A 109 -15.37 -10.01 2.41
CA GLU A 109 -16.25 -10.05 1.26
C GLU A 109 -15.39 -10.45 0.06
N GLU A 110 -15.76 -11.53 -0.63
CA GLU A 110 -15.10 -11.91 -1.87
C GLU A 110 -15.11 -10.68 -2.78
N ASN A 111 -13.92 -10.29 -3.24
CA ASN A 111 -13.77 -9.11 -4.07
C ASN A 111 -14.76 -9.22 -5.23
N LEU A 112 -15.66 -8.23 -5.37
CA LEU A 112 -16.58 -8.11 -6.51
C LEU A 112 -15.84 -8.18 -7.87
N MET A 113 -14.51 -8.10 -7.85
CA MET A 113 -13.57 -8.31 -8.94
C MET A 113 -13.66 -9.65 -9.66
N GLU A 114 -13.94 -10.77 -8.98
CA GLU A 114 -14.01 -12.07 -9.67
C GLU A 114 -15.21 -12.07 -10.62
N ASN A 115 -16.35 -11.62 -10.12
CA ASN A 115 -17.56 -11.36 -10.90
C ASN A 115 -17.36 -10.25 -11.97
N TYR A 116 -16.53 -9.24 -11.71
CA TYR A 116 -16.22 -8.14 -12.63
C TYR A 116 -15.32 -8.58 -13.81
N ARG A 117 -14.24 -9.33 -13.53
CA ARG A 117 -13.31 -9.85 -14.55
C ARG A 117 -14.03 -10.81 -15.50
N ASP A 118 -14.92 -11.64 -14.97
CA ASP A 118 -15.77 -12.50 -15.77
C ASP A 118 -16.77 -11.71 -16.62
N GLN A 119 -17.37 -10.64 -16.09
CA GLN A 119 -18.27 -9.76 -16.86
C GLN A 119 -17.55 -8.96 -17.96
N LEU A 120 -16.29 -8.55 -17.71
CA LEU A 120 -15.41 -7.95 -18.73
C LEU A 120 -15.09 -8.94 -19.85
N ARG A 121 -14.76 -10.20 -19.52
CA ARG A 121 -14.56 -11.28 -20.51
C ARG A 121 -15.84 -11.55 -21.33
N MET A 122 -17.01 -11.29 -20.76
CA MET A 122 -18.31 -11.42 -21.42
C MET A 122 -18.71 -10.19 -22.27
N GLY A 123 -17.84 -9.18 -22.42
CA GLY A 123 -18.07 -8.04 -23.32
C GLY A 123 -19.18 -7.09 -22.88
N ARG A 124 -19.55 -7.09 -21.59
CA ARG A 124 -20.54 -6.15 -21.05
C ARG A 124 -19.83 -4.87 -20.58
N PRO A 125 -20.09 -3.70 -21.20
CA PRO A 125 -19.41 -2.47 -20.82
C PRO A 125 -19.99 -1.92 -19.51
N TYR A 126 -19.08 -1.53 -18.60
CA TYR A 126 -19.26 -0.76 -17.35
C TYR A 126 -19.76 -1.47 -16.08
N THR A 127 -19.01 -1.30 -14.99
CA THR A 127 -19.55 -1.03 -13.64
C THR A 127 -18.64 -0.13 -12.78
N ILE A 128 -18.59 1.19 -13.02
CA ILE A 128 -18.29 2.15 -11.92
C ILE A 128 -19.30 1.94 -10.76
N ARG A 129 -20.51 1.50 -11.11
CA ARG A 129 -21.58 1.11 -10.18
C ARG A 129 -21.23 -0.05 -9.23
N SER A 130 -20.24 -0.90 -9.53
CA SER A 130 -19.87 -1.99 -8.62
C SER A 130 -18.99 -1.52 -7.48
N TRP A 131 -18.10 -0.55 -7.73
CA TRP A 131 -17.19 -0.05 -6.71
C TRP A 131 -17.83 0.90 -5.71
N ASN A 132 -18.68 1.81 -6.17
CA ASN A 132 -19.44 2.66 -5.25
C ASN A 132 -20.32 1.80 -4.33
N LYS A 133 -20.93 0.74 -4.89
CA LYS A 133 -21.65 -0.26 -4.11
C LYS A 133 -20.74 -1.10 -3.21
N PHE A 134 -19.52 -1.42 -3.67
CA PHE A 134 -18.53 -2.14 -2.86
C PHE A 134 -18.07 -1.35 -1.64
N PHE A 135 -18.07 -0.03 -1.70
CA PHE A 135 -17.72 0.80 -0.55
C PHE A 135 -18.95 1.33 0.18
N GLU A 136 -20.17 1.00 -0.27
CA GLU A 136 -21.41 1.38 0.40
C GLU A 136 -21.48 0.76 1.80
N ASP A 137 -22.03 1.50 2.76
CA ASP A 137 -22.21 1.06 4.15
C ASP A 137 -20.94 0.62 4.90
N ILE A 138 -19.74 0.97 4.42
CA ILE A 138 -18.54 0.85 5.27
C ILE A 138 -18.68 1.78 6.48
N THR A 139 -18.24 1.30 7.62
CA THR A 139 -18.34 1.99 8.92
C THR A 139 -17.23 3.01 9.15
N ASN A 140 -16.15 2.94 8.36
CA ASN A 140 -14.98 3.81 8.43
C ASN A 140 -14.68 4.58 7.12
N PRO A 141 -15.67 5.24 6.48
CA PRO A 141 -15.45 5.91 5.18
C PRO A 141 -14.48 7.09 5.28
N MET A 142 -14.37 7.69 6.47
CA MET A 142 -13.44 8.79 6.74
C MET A 142 -11.96 8.37 6.69
N ASP A 143 -11.67 7.07 6.66
CA ASP A 143 -10.30 6.56 6.51
C ASP A 143 -9.84 6.57 5.04
N LEU A 144 -10.75 6.67 4.06
CA LEU A 144 -10.40 6.65 2.63
C LEU A 144 -9.52 7.85 2.21
N PRO A 145 -9.78 9.10 2.63
CA PRO A 145 -8.83 10.20 2.47
C PRO A 145 -7.46 9.91 3.11
N ASN A 146 -7.43 9.22 4.26
CA ASN A 146 -6.17 8.86 4.93
C ASN A 146 -5.38 7.84 4.10
N ILE A 147 -6.06 6.86 3.50
CA ILE A 147 -5.46 5.88 2.59
C ILE A 147 -4.83 6.59 1.38
N ILE A 148 -5.52 7.55 0.76
CA ILE A 148 -4.96 8.33 -0.37
C ILE A 148 -3.71 9.08 0.07
N ALA A 149 -3.76 9.83 1.18
CA ALA A 149 -2.60 10.58 1.68
C ALA A 149 -1.43 9.66 2.05
N PHE A 150 -1.71 8.50 2.63
CA PHE A 150 -0.75 7.46 2.94
C PHE A 150 -0.10 6.89 1.69
N ASP A 151 -0.87 6.49 0.67
CA ASP A 151 -0.33 5.97 -0.59
C ASP A 151 0.56 7.01 -1.31
N LEU A 152 0.23 8.31 -1.22
CA LEU A 152 1.09 9.39 -1.71
C LEU A 152 2.40 9.52 -0.91
N LEU A 153 2.38 9.28 0.41
CA LEU A 153 3.57 9.31 1.27
C LEU A 153 4.51 8.14 0.97
N ILE A 154 3.98 6.94 0.76
CA ILE A 154 4.80 5.74 0.50
C ILE A 154 4.95 5.44 -0.99
N SER A 155 4.42 6.27 -1.90
CA SER A 155 4.41 6.03 -3.35
C SER A 155 3.81 4.67 -3.76
N ASN A 156 2.69 4.29 -3.16
CA ASN A 156 2.02 3.00 -3.42
C ASN A 156 0.87 3.12 -4.44
N PHE A 157 1.20 3.33 -5.70
CA PHE A 157 0.19 3.55 -6.75
C PHE A 157 -0.36 2.28 -7.37
N ASP A 158 0.17 1.09 -7.03
CA ASP A 158 -0.43 -0.18 -7.43
C ASP A 158 -1.90 -0.27 -6.96
N ARG A 159 -2.22 0.32 -5.80
CA ARG A 159 -3.58 0.31 -5.24
C ARG A 159 -4.64 0.94 -6.16
N TYR A 160 -4.28 1.95 -6.94
CA TYR A 160 -5.26 2.76 -7.65
C TYR A 160 -5.92 2.05 -8.84
N ASP A 161 -5.28 1.01 -9.37
CA ASP A 161 -5.85 0.10 -10.37
C ASP A 161 -5.93 -1.37 -9.88
N ASN A 162 -5.24 -1.70 -8.78
CA ASN A 162 -5.30 -3.02 -8.17
C ASN A 162 -6.32 -3.09 -7.03
N ALA A 163 -7.53 -3.40 -7.44
CA ALA A 163 -8.66 -3.71 -6.60
C ALA A 163 -8.42 -4.75 -5.48
N GLY A 164 -7.48 -5.67 -5.68
CA GLY A 164 -7.14 -6.68 -4.68
C GLY A 164 -6.43 -6.12 -3.45
N ASN A 165 -5.94 -4.88 -3.53
CA ASN A 165 -5.16 -4.25 -2.46
C ASN A 165 -6.04 -3.49 -1.44
N LEU A 166 -7.36 -3.44 -1.65
CA LEU A 166 -8.33 -2.97 -0.66
C LEU A 166 -9.27 -4.11 -0.33
N LEU A 167 -9.29 -4.51 0.95
CA LEU A 167 -10.20 -5.53 1.44
C LEU A 167 -11.35 -4.86 2.18
N VAL A 168 -12.56 -5.34 1.91
CA VAL A 168 -13.70 -5.09 2.79
C VAL A 168 -14.02 -6.37 3.53
N ALA A 169 -14.18 -6.26 4.84
CA ALA A 169 -14.51 -7.36 5.70
C ALA A 169 -15.52 -6.92 6.75
N ASN A 170 -16.15 -7.89 7.40
CA ASN A 170 -17.17 -7.62 8.40
C ASN A 170 -16.77 -8.09 9.81
N PRO A 171 -15.60 -7.65 10.35
CA PRO A 171 -15.20 -8.04 11.69
C PRO A 171 -16.24 -7.55 12.72
N MET A 172 -16.75 -8.48 13.53
CA MET A 172 -17.72 -8.17 14.60
C MET A 172 -19.00 -7.47 14.12
N ASN A 173 -19.47 -7.78 12.90
CA ASN A 173 -20.63 -7.14 12.26
C ASN A 173 -20.45 -5.65 11.91
N GLU A 174 -19.21 -5.16 11.84
CA GLU A 174 -18.90 -3.84 11.27
C GLU A 174 -18.18 -4.01 9.93
N ARG A 175 -18.83 -3.56 8.85
CA ARG A 175 -18.22 -3.55 7.51
C ARG A 175 -17.09 -2.52 7.47
N LYS A 176 -15.85 -2.97 7.37
CA LYS A 176 -14.65 -2.12 7.42
C LYS A 176 -13.77 -2.34 6.22
N ILE A 177 -13.14 -1.26 5.77
CA ILE A 177 -12.10 -1.31 4.74
C ILE A 177 -10.72 -1.44 5.38
N PHE A 178 -9.85 -2.24 4.77
CA PHE A 178 -8.45 -2.42 5.14
C PHE A 178 -7.55 -2.30 3.90
N THR A 179 -6.40 -1.66 4.06
CA THR A 179 -5.34 -1.66 3.05
C THR A 179 -4.47 -2.89 3.23
N ILE A 180 -4.11 -3.53 2.13
CA ILE A 180 -3.14 -4.62 2.11
C ILE A 180 -2.17 -4.46 0.93
N ASP A 181 -1.16 -5.33 0.90
CA ASP A 181 -0.21 -5.50 -0.19
C ASP A 181 0.57 -4.22 -0.53
N HIS A 182 1.49 -3.86 0.37
CA HIS A 182 2.39 -2.71 0.22
C HIS A 182 3.77 -3.12 -0.31
N GLY A 183 3.93 -4.36 -0.77
CA GLY A 183 5.20 -4.86 -1.30
C GLY A 183 5.77 -4.00 -2.44
N HIS A 184 4.90 -3.37 -3.23
CA HIS A 184 5.25 -2.48 -4.34
C HIS A 184 5.38 -0.99 -3.96
N ALA A 185 5.26 -0.65 -2.68
CA ALA A 185 5.50 0.70 -2.19
C ALA A 185 6.95 1.15 -2.44
N PHE A 186 7.19 2.45 -2.27
CA PHE A 186 8.49 3.08 -2.41
C PHE A 186 9.10 2.82 -3.79
N PHE A 187 8.29 3.00 -4.85
CA PHE A 187 8.69 2.78 -6.23
C PHE A 187 9.11 1.32 -6.49
N GLY A 188 8.31 0.35 -6.04
CA GLY A 188 8.42 -1.05 -6.41
C GLY A 188 9.27 -1.92 -5.46
N PRO A 189 9.25 -3.24 -5.69
CA PRO A 189 9.67 -4.24 -4.70
C PRO A 189 11.14 -4.68 -4.83
N VAL A 190 11.91 -4.08 -5.75
CA VAL A 190 13.30 -4.48 -6.05
C VAL A 190 14.26 -3.32 -5.76
N TRP A 191 15.33 -3.61 -5.02
CA TRP A 191 16.46 -2.71 -4.81
C TRP A 191 17.29 -2.61 -6.10
N ASN A 192 17.15 -1.51 -6.81
CA ASN A 192 17.92 -1.25 -8.02
C ASN A 192 18.19 0.25 -8.20
N THR A 193 19.04 0.59 -9.18
CA THR A 193 19.41 1.98 -9.48
C THR A 193 18.20 2.86 -9.77
N TRP A 194 17.14 2.33 -10.40
CA TRP A 194 15.93 3.09 -10.67
C TRP A 194 15.21 3.47 -9.37
N LYS A 195 14.94 2.51 -8.47
CA LYS A 195 14.34 2.78 -7.16
C LYS A 195 15.17 3.76 -6.34
N ILE A 196 16.49 3.60 -6.29
CA ILE A 196 17.40 4.53 -5.61
C ILE A 196 17.26 5.95 -6.17
N ASN A 197 17.25 6.10 -7.49
CA ASN A 197 17.08 7.40 -8.12
C ASN A 197 15.70 8.01 -7.83
N GLN A 198 14.64 7.21 -7.76
CA GLN A 198 13.29 7.69 -7.39
C GLN A 198 13.27 8.23 -5.95
N LEU A 199 13.80 7.47 -4.99
CA LEU A 199 13.86 7.87 -3.58
C LEU A 199 14.66 9.17 -3.37
N ARG A 200 15.69 9.41 -4.20
CA ARG A 200 16.52 10.62 -4.13
C ARG A 200 15.88 11.88 -4.70
N GLN A 201 14.90 11.74 -5.59
CA GLN A 201 14.32 12.87 -6.33
C GLN A 201 13.36 13.72 -5.49
N ALA A 202 12.85 13.18 -4.38
CA ALA A 202 11.97 13.92 -3.48
C ALA A 202 12.62 15.23 -3.05
N SER A 203 11.96 16.33 -3.44
CA SER A 203 12.37 17.70 -3.16
C SER A 203 11.16 18.61 -3.30
N LEU A 204 11.07 19.63 -2.43
CA LEU A 204 9.98 20.61 -2.50
C LEU A 204 10.21 21.59 -3.66
N THR A 205 9.95 21.11 -4.87
CA THR A 205 10.05 21.86 -6.13
C THR A 205 8.78 21.65 -6.95
N LYS A 206 8.42 22.63 -7.77
CA LYS A 206 7.26 22.51 -8.66
C LYS A 206 7.46 21.35 -9.65
N GLU A 207 8.69 21.21 -10.14
CA GLU A 207 9.10 20.18 -11.09
C GLU A 207 8.89 18.77 -10.51
N TYR A 208 9.25 18.56 -9.23
CA TYR A 208 9.02 17.27 -8.58
C TYR A 208 7.53 16.99 -8.35
N VAL A 209 6.75 17.99 -7.93
CA VAL A 209 5.30 17.83 -7.74
C VAL A 209 4.62 17.44 -9.05
N GLU A 210 4.93 18.15 -10.14
CA GLU A 210 4.40 17.82 -11.48
C GLU A 210 4.88 16.45 -11.96
N TYR A 211 6.16 16.12 -11.75
CA TYR A 211 6.72 14.82 -12.07
C TYR A 211 5.97 13.69 -11.35
N PHE A 212 5.76 13.84 -10.05
CA PHE A 212 5.13 12.83 -9.20
C PHE A 212 3.68 12.60 -9.61
N VAL A 213 2.92 13.67 -9.86
CA VAL A 213 1.53 13.56 -10.33
C VAL A 213 1.47 12.96 -11.73
N ASN A 214 2.39 13.32 -12.63
CA ASN A 214 2.51 12.68 -13.95
C ASN A 214 2.88 11.20 -13.84
N PHE A 215 3.73 10.83 -12.88
CA PHE A 215 4.10 9.44 -12.64
C PHE A 215 2.88 8.61 -12.26
N ILE A 216 2.05 9.09 -11.33
CA ILE A 216 0.78 8.44 -10.96
C ILE A 216 -0.12 8.29 -12.18
N LEU A 217 -0.29 9.37 -12.95
CA LEU A 217 -1.13 9.36 -14.15
C LEU A 217 -0.67 8.34 -15.20
N ASN A 218 0.63 8.24 -15.41
CA ASN A 218 1.22 7.36 -16.44
C ASN A 218 1.18 5.89 -16.02
N GLN A 219 1.34 5.57 -14.74
CA GLN A 219 1.26 4.19 -14.25
C GLN A 219 -0.12 3.58 -14.57
N ASN A 220 -1.18 4.36 -14.42
CA ASN A 220 -2.57 3.91 -14.62
C ASN A 220 -3.03 3.93 -16.10
N ASN A 221 -2.23 4.51 -17.01
CA ASN A 221 -2.56 4.61 -18.43
C ASN A 221 -1.96 3.49 -19.30
N ASN A 222 -1.21 2.54 -18.73
CA ASN A 222 -0.46 1.50 -19.47
C ASN A 222 -1.31 0.36 -20.08
N GLY A 223 -2.62 0.55 -20.27
CA GLY A 223 -3.55 -0.49 -20.75
C GLY A 223 -3.77 -0.60 -22.27
N ASP A 224 -3.62 0.47 -23.06
CA ASP A 224 -3.79 0.40 -24.52
C ASP A 224 -3.26 1.67 -25.23
N ALA A 225 -2.16 1.56 -25.98
CA ALA A 225 -1.60 2.65 -26.77
C ALA A 225 -2.51 3.08 -27.94
N ASN A 226 -3.49 2.26 -28.32
CA ASN A 226 -4.44 2.53 -29.41
C ASN A 226 -5.80 3.04 -28.93
N ASN A 227 -6.04 3.06 -27.62
CA ASN A 227 -7.25 3.58 -27.02
C ASN A 227 -6.90 4.49 -25.84
N PRO A 228 -6.41 5.71 -26.10
CA PRO A 228 -6.18 6.67 -25.04
C PRO A 228 -7.52 6.85 -24.31
N LYS A 229 -7.63 6.37 -23.06
CA LYS A 229 -8.79 6.62 -22.21
C LYS A 229 -8.88 8.14 -22.05
N LEU A 230 -9.59 8.79 -22.96
CA LEU A 230 -9.79 10.22 -23.04
C LEU A 230 -10.31 10.71 -21.68
N PHE A 231 -9.48 11.47 -20.96
CA PHE A 231 -9.87 12.47 -19.97
C PHE A 231 -10.78 12.06 -18.78
N ALA A 232 -10.96 10.77 -18.46
CA ALA A 232 -11.76 10.34 -17.31
C ALA A 232 -11.01 9.48 -16.26
N ASN A 233 -10.03 8.65 -16.64
CA ASN A 233 -9.51 7.58 -15.76
C ASN A 233 -8.04 7.72 -15.33
N GLY A 234 -7.42 8.90 -15.45
CA GLY A 234 -5.97 9.05 -15.26
C GLY A 234 -5.40 8.59 -13.91
N PHE A 235 -6.22 8.53 -12.85
CA PHE A 235 -5.78 8.07 -11.53
C PHE A 235 -6.21 6.64 -11.18
N GLY A 236 -6.85 5.91 -12.09
CA GLY A 236 -7.25 4.51 -11.89
C GLY A 236 -8.69 4.31 -11.39
N GLU A 237 -9.22 3.09 -11.61
CA GLU A 237 -10.63 2.76 -11.32
C GLU A 237 -10.94 2.68 -9.82
N VAL A 238 -10.01 2.16 -9.02
CA VAL A 238 -10.15 2.09 -7.56
C VAL A 238 -10.11 3.49 -6.97
N PHE A 239 -9.17 4.35 -7.43
CA PHE A 239 -9.10 5.75 -7.00
C PHE A 239 -10.44 6.48 -7.24
N ARG A 240 -11.06 6.27 -8.41
CA ARG A 240 -12.36 6.88 -8.75
C ARG A 240 -13.49 6.48 -7.83
N ALA A 241 -13.43 5.29 -7.26
CA ALA A 241 -14.43 4.85 -6.31
C ALA A 241 -14.25 5.53 -4.94
N ILE A 242 -13.01 5.60 -4.47
CA ILE A 242 -12.69 6.12 -3.14
C ILE A 242 -12.66 7.66 -3.08
N GLU A 243 -12.41 8.36 -4.20
CA GLU A 243 -12.45 9.84 -4.23
C GLU A 243 -13.84 10.40 -3.89
N ASN A 244 -14.92 9.61 -4.08
CA ASN A 244 -16.27 10.02 -3.72
C ASN A 244 -16.45 10.25 -2.21
N TYR A 245 -15.51 9.76 -1.38
CA TYR A 245 -15.49 9.95 0.07
C TYR A 245 -14.57 11.10 0.50
N VAL A 246 -13.98 11.83 -0.45
CA VAL A 246 -13.16 13.01 -0.20
C VAL A 246 -14.03 14.25 -0.34
N ASP A 247 -14.08 15.10 0.68
CA ASP A 247 -14.73 16.41 0.65
C ASP A 247 -13.70 17.53 0.47
N LEU A 248 -13.76 18.21 -0.68
CA LEU A 248 -12.97 19.42 -1.00
C LEU A 248 -13.87 20.65 -1.28
N ASN A 249 -15.14 20.63 -0.86
CA ASN A 249 -16.04 21.77 -1.08
C ASN A 249 -15.69 22.99 -0.22
N ASN A 250 -15.12 22.76 0.97
CA ASN A 250 -14.63 23.81 1.86
C ASN A 250 -13.10 23.79 1.88
N LEU A 251 -12.47 24.85 1.36
CA LEU A 251 -11.02 24.97 1.30
C LEU A 251 -10.33 25.00 2.68
N SER A 252 -11.07 25.38 3.73
CA SER A 252 -10.57 25.49 5.12
C SER A 252 -10.94 24.29 6.01
N GLU A 253 -11.78 23.39 5.51
CA GLU A 253 -12.29 22.24 6.26
C GLU A 253 -12.52 21.08 5.29
N HIS A 254 -11.42 20.50 4.80
CA HIS A 254 -11.44 19.43 3.81
C HIS A 254 -10.86 18.13 4.37
N SER A 255 -11.18 17.01 3.71
CA SER A 255 -10.84 15.66 4.21
C SER A 255 -9.35 15.39 4.45
N PHE A 256 -8.44 16.07 3.74
CA PHE A 256 -7.00 15.85 3.91
C PHE A 256 -6.34 16.65 5.05
N MET A 257 -7.06 17.56 5.69
CA MET A 257 -6.45 18.56 6.58
C MET A 257 -5.74 17.90 7.78
N ASP A 258 -6.40 16.92 8.41
CA ASP A 258 -5.89 16.26 9.62
C ASP A 258 -4.75 15.30 9.31
N ILE A 259 -4.93 14.45 8.29
CA ILE A 259 -3.93 13.45 7.93
C ILE A 259 -2.64 14.10 7.42
N VAL A 260 -2.72 15.18 6.64
CA VAL A 260 -1.52 15.88 6.18
C VAL A 260 -0.79 16.56 7.34
N ALA A 261 -1.52 17.15 8.29
CA ALA A 261 -0.91 17.67 9.50
C ALA A 261 -0.21 16.57 10.32
N HIS A 262 -0.80 15.37 10.39
CA HIS A 262 -0.21 14.22 11.06
C HIS A 262 1.07 13.72 10.36
N ILE A 263 1.03 13.59 9.04
CA ILE A 263 2.17 13.21 8.19
C ILE A 263 3.33 14.20 8.37
N GLU A 264 3.06 15.49 8.38
CA GLU A 264 4.12 16.50 8.49
C GLU A 264 4.80 16.55 9.84
N ASN A 265 4.15 16.02 10.88
CA ASN A 265 4.73 15.88 12.22
C ASN A 265 5.66 14.67 12.36
N ILE A 266 5.72 13.76 11.38
CA ILE A 266 6.68 12.63 11.39
C ILE A 266 8.10 13.20 11.45
N ASP A 267 8.89 12.84 12.46
CA ASP A 267 10.27 13.29 12.59
C ASP A 267 11.29 12.17 12.31
N GLY A 268 12.57 12.53 12.37
CA GLY A 268 13.65 11.60 12.06
C GLY A 268 13.77 10.45 13.06
N ASP A 269 13.44 10.69 14.33
CA ASP A 269 13.54 9.70 15.41
C ASP A 269 12.40 8.69 15.26
N THR A 270 11.18 9.16 14.98
CA THR A 270 10.03 8.32 14.64
C THR A 270 10.34 7.38 13.47
N ILE A 271 10.99 7.89 12.41
CA ILE A 271 11.39 7.07 11.27
C ILE A 271 12.46 6.04 11.66
N ASP A 272 13.45 6.42 12.47
CA ASP A 272 14.48 5.48 12.94
C ASP A 272 13.87 4.34 13.74
N GLU A 273 12.89 4.63 14.60
CA GLU A 273 12.15 3.63 15.38
C GLU A 273 11.45 2.61 14.48
N TRP A 274 10.89 3.02 13.34
CA TRP A 274 10.24 2.10 12.40
C TRP A 274 11.20 1.07 11.80
N PHE A 275 12.49 1.38 11.69
CA PHE A 275 13.50 0.46 11.17
C PHE A 275 14.07 -0.50 12.22
N LEU A 276 13.92 -0.22 13.53
CA LEU A 276 14.56 -1.00 14.60
C LEU A 276 14.09 -2.45 14.65
N GLU A 277 12.82 -2.71 14.34
CA GLU A 277 12.21 -4.04 14.45
C GLU A 277 12.35 -4.88 13.17
N ILE A 278 12.89 -4.30 12.09
CA ILE A 278 13.01 -4.97 10.79
C ILE A 278 14.21 -5.94 10.79
N PRO A 279 14.03 -7.22 10.47
CA PRO A 279 15.13 -8.17 10.34
C PRO A 279 16.21 -7.71 9.35
N ASP A 280 17.48 -7.88 9.74
CA ASP A 280 18.64 -7.51 8.90
C ASP A 280 18.64 -8.25 7.55
N THR A 281 18.11 -9.47 7.53
CA THR A 281 17.99 -10.32 6.34
C THR A 281 17.01 -9.76 5.29
N TRP A 282 16.13 -8.83 5.67
CA TRP A 282 15.20 -8.19 4.73
C TRP A 282 15.82 -6.99 4.02
N PHE A 283 17.03 -6.58 4.41
CA PHE A 283 17.79 -5.56 3.73
C PHE A 283 18.77 -6.20 2.74
N VAL A 284 18.93 -5.57 1.58
CA VAL A 284 19.99 -5.83 0.61
C VAL A 284 21.26 -5.09 1.01
N ASP A 285 21.11 -3.84 1.48
CA ASP A 285 22.19 -2.97 1.94
C ASP A 285 21.61 -2.05 3.03
N LYS A 286 21.60 -2.56 4.27
CA LYS A 286 20.84 -1.98 5.40
C LYS A 286 21.11 -0.49 5.59
N LEU A 287 22.38 -0.10 5.70
CA LEU A 287 22.75 1.29 6.00
C LEU A 287 22.32 2.24 4.87
N ASN A 288 22.57 1.87 3.62
CA ASN A 288 22.19 2.72 2.48
C ASN A 288 20.67 2.74 2.28
N GLN A 289 19.99 1.61 2.42
CA GLN A 289 18.53 1.55 2.30
C GLN A 289 17.87 2.43 3.36
N ILE A 290 18.23 2.30 4.64
CA ILE A 290 17.70 3.16 5.71
C ILE A 290 17.92 4.64 5.37
N ALA A 291 19.12 5.02 4.93
CA ALA A 291 19.42 6.41 4.57
C ALA A 291 18.55 6.94 3.42
N TYR A 292 18.34 6.14 2.36
CA TYR A 292 17.52 6.56 1.22
C TYR A 292 16.03 6.64 1.56
N TYR A 293 15.49 5.66 2.28
CA TYR A 293 14.08 5.66 2.68
C TYR A 293 13.79 6.77 3.69
N LYS A 294 14.66 6.97 4.69
CA LYS A 294 14.54 8.05 5.67
C LYS A 294 14.55 9.41 4.99
N ARG A 295 15.52 9.66 4.11
CA ARG A 295 15.57 10.90 3.32
C ARG A 295 14.30 11.09 2.51
N PHE A 296 13.85 10.06 1.79
CA PHE A 296 12.64 10.13 1.00
C PHE A 296 11.43 10.53 1.85
N LEU A 297 11.18 9.84 2.97
CA LEU A 297 10.05 10.14 3.87
C LEU A 297 10.13 11.56 4.45
N MET A 298 11.32 11.98 4.88
CA MET A 298 11.55 13.32 5.46
C MET A 298 11.28 14.46 4.47
N GLU A 299 11.57 14.25 3.19
CA GLU A 299 11.26 15.20 2.12
C GLU A 299 9.79 15.08 1.72
N GLN A 300 9.33 13.87 1.41
CA GLN A 300 8.02 13.56 0.85
C GLN A 300 6.89 14.03 1.77
N LYS A 301 7.02 13.88 3.09
CA LYS A 301 6.00 14.32 4.06
C LYS A 301 5.62 15.80 3.89
N ASN A 302 6.57 16.65 3.47
CA ASN A 302 6.35 18.10 3.28
C ASN A 302 5.77 18.43 1.90
N ILE A 303 5.79 17.47 0.99
CA ILE A 303 5.39 17.64 -0.42
C ILE A 303 3.93 17.22 -0.62
N ILE A 304 3.38 16.34 0.23
CA ILE A 304 2.03 15.76 0.10
C ILE A 304 0.95 16.83 -0.12
N ARG A 305 0.96 17.92 0.65
CA ARG A 305 -0.03 19.01 0.48
C ARG A 305 -0.02 19.61 -0.92
N TYR A 306 1.16 19.74 -1.53
CA TYR A 306 1.35 20.30 -2.86
C TYR A 306 0.96 19.29 -3.94
N ILE A 307 1.24 18.00 -3.71
CA ILE A 307 0.77 16.92 -4.59
C ILE A 307 -0.76 16.86 -4.61
N LEU A 308 -1.41 16.92 -3.44
CA LEU A 308 -2.87 16.93 -3.34
C LEU A 308 -3.49 18.16 -4.01
N GLN A 309 -2.88 19.33 -3.83
CA GLN A 309 -3.29 20.56 -4.52
C GLN A 309 -3.18 20.42 -6.05
N GLU A 310 -2.07 19.87 -6.55
CA GLU A 310 -1.85 19.64 -7.98
C GLU A 310 -2.83 18.61 -8.54
N MET A 311 -3.11 17.53 -7.80
CA MET A 311 -4.16 16.56 -8.13
C MET A 311 -5.53 17.23 -8.25
N ALA A 312 -5.88 18.12 -7.31
CA ALA A 312 -7.13 18.88 -7.35
C ALA A 312 -7.20 19.80 -8.59
N TYR A 313 -6.13 20.53 -8.91
CA TYR A 313 -6.06 21.34 -10.13
C TYR A 313 -6.19 20.51 -11.41
N ARG A 314 -5.72 19.26 -11.39
CA ARG A 314 -5.88 18.29 -12.48
C ARG A 314 -7.20 17.53 -12.46
N ARG A 315 -8.17 17.97 -11.67
CA ARG A 315 -9.53 17.39 -11.59
C ARG A 315 -9.51 15.92 -11.16
N ALA A 316 -8.58 15.55 -10.27
CA ALA A 316 -8.59 14.24 -9.63
C ALA A 316 -9.85 14.06 -8.77
N PHE A 317 -10.32 15.13 -8.12
CA PHE A 317 -11.48 15.11 -7.22
C PHE A 317 -12.69 15.80 -7.86
N SER A 318 -13.82 15.10 -7.90
CA SER A 318 -15.02 15.52 -8.63
C SER A 318 -15.77 16.72 -8.01
N ASN A 319 -15.65 16.89 -6.70
CA ASN A 319 -16.30 17.97 -5.94
C ASN A 319 -15.45 19.25 -5.82
N TYR A 320 -14.18 19.23 -6.23
CA TYR A 320 -13.35 20.43 -6.17
C TYR A 320 -13.88 21.53 -7.11
N ARG A 321 -13.93 22.77 -6.60
CA ARG A 321 -14.47 23.95 -7.33
C ARG A 321 -13.43 25.02 -7.65
N GLY A 322 -12.16 24.76 -7.35
CA GLY A 322 -11.07 25.72 -7.51
C GLY A 322 -10.70 26.43 -6.20
N GLY A 323 -9.58 27.16 -6.22
CA GLY A 323 -9.01 27.83 -5.04
C GLY A 323 -7.65 27.25 -4.62
N ALA A 324 -7.20 27.57 -3.42
CA ALA A 324 -6.07 26.89 -2.79
C ALA A 324 -6.59 26.22 -1.51
N LEU A 325 -6.26 24.95 -1.31
CA LEU A 325 -6.54 24.22 -0.08
C LEU A 325 -5.76 24.87 1.06
N GLU A 326 -6.44 25.16 2.16
CA GLU A 326 -5.84 25.69 3.37
C GLU A 326 -5.41 24.54 4.28
N TRP A 327 -4.31 24.73 5.00
CA TRP A 327 -3.69 23.66 5.79
C TRP A 327 -3.48 24.12 7.22
N LYS A 328 -3.56 23.19 8.17
CA LYS A 328 -3.17 23.46 9.56
C LYS A 328 -1.73 23.95 9.59
N GLU A 329 -1.50 25.02 10.36
CA GLU A 329 -0.15 25.51 10.59
C GLU A 329 0.67 24.46 11.33
N ARG A 330 1.95 24.35 10.97
CA ARG A 330 2.90 23.55 11.75
C ARG A 330 2.95 24.08 13.17
N LYS A 331 2.79 23.19 14.15
CA LYS A 331 3.32 23.49 15.48
C LYS A 331 4.84 23.60 15.33
N GLN A 332 5.36 24.81 15.32
CA GLN A 332 6.80 25.02 15.50
C GLN A 332 7.13 24.48 16.90
N THR A 333 7.72 23.29 16.97
CA THR A 333 8.43 22.86 18.16
C THR A 333 9.63 23.80 18.28
N GLY A 334 9.46 24.83 19.10
CA GLY A 334 10.52 25.78 19.43
C GLY A 334 11.73 25.00 19.95
N THR A 335 12.86 25.21 19.30
CA THR A 335 14.16 24.90 19.88
C THR A 335 14.33 25.86 21.06
N VAL A 336 14.35 25.31 22.28
CA VAL A 336 14.80 26.02 23.49
C VAL A 336 16.28 25.72 23.67
#